data_AF-A0A7Y2ALB3-F1
#
_entry.id   AF-A0A7Y2ALB3-F1
#
_cell.length_a   1.000
_cell.length_b   1.000
_cell.length_c   1.000
_cell.angle_alpha   90.00
_cell.angle_beta   90.00
_cell.angle_gamma   90.00
#
_symmetry.space_group_name_H-M   'P 1'
#
loop_
_entity.id
_entity.type
_entity.pdbx_description
1 polymer ?
#
loop_
_entity_poly.entity_id
_entity_poly.type
_entity_poly.pdbx_seq_one_letter_code
_entity_poly.pdbx_strand_id
1 'polypeptide(L)'
;MHYHVVRSQEGVVLVPKISNNLSDIYVDVREFDLVKWKQHKPLAAAIVQSNQAHLLEDSSLRTFGKTIRGLVDGLFRNEST
;
A
#
# COMPACT_ATOMS: atom_id res chain seq x y z
N MET A 1 2.61 -15.64 -6.29
CA MET A 1 1.31 -14.95 -6.11
C MET A 1 1.52 -13.49 -6.42
N HIS A 2 0.82 -12.94 -7.42
CA HIS A 2 1.16 -11.62 -8.00
C HIS A 2 0.37 -10.43 -7.42
N TYR A 3 -0.64 -10.70 -6.60
CA TYR A 3 -1.52 -9.68 -6.04
C TYR A 3 -1.65 -9.82 -4.54
N HIS A 4 -1.88 -8.69 -3.88
CA HIS A 4 -2.53 -8.61 -2.58
C HIS A 4 -4.05 -8.57 -2.81
N VAL A 5 -4.80 -9.34 -2.02
CA VAL A 5 -6.25 -9.24 -1.92
C VAL A 5 -6.55 -8.36 -0.71
N VAL A 6 -7.03 -7.15 -0.93
CA VAL A 6 -7.21 -6.16 0.12
C VAL A 6 -8.70 -5.96 0.39
N ARG A 7 -9.15 -6.21 1.62
CA ARG A 7 -10.50 -5.88 2.06
C ARG A 7 -10.52 -4.49 2.70
N SER A 8 -11.28 -3.58 2.12
CA SER A 8 -11.48 -2.20 2.57
C SER A 8 -12.94 -1.97 2.99
N GLN A 9 -13.27 -0.72 3.36
CA GLN A 9 -14.65 -0.32 3.67
C GLN A 9 -15.55 -0.34 2.42
N GLU A 10 -14.96 -0.21 1.23
CA GLU A 10 -15.67 -0.12 -0.05
C GLU A 10 -15.81 -1.47 -0.74
N GLY A 11 -15.11 -2.50 -0.27
CA GLY A 11 -15.18 -3.86 -0.84
C GLY A 11 -13.83 -4.56 -0.83
N VAL A 12 -13.60 -5.39 -1.85
CA VAL A 12 -12.33 -6.10 -2.04
C VAL A 12 -11.67 -5.57 -3.30
N VAL A 13 -10.38 -5.25 -3.20
CA VAL A 13 -9.57 -4.76 -4.33
C VAL A 13 -8.32 -5.61 -4.49
N LEU A 14 -7.87 -5.75 -5.74
CA LEU A 14 -6.62 -6.43 -6.07
C LEU A 14 -5.52 -5.40 -6.29
N VAL A 15 -4.42 -5.54 -5.55
CA VAL A 15 -3.28 -4.64 -5.65
C VAL A 15 -2.08 -5.45 -6.15
N PRO A 16 -1.53 -5.14 -7.33
CA PRO A 16 -0.31 -5.76 -7.83
C PRO A 16 0.83 -5.69 -6.81
N LYS A 17 1.54 -6.79 -6.60
CA LYS A 17 2.72 -6.84 -5.73
C LYS A 17 3.92 -6.20 -6.40
N ILE A 18 4.67 -5.37 -5.66
CA ILE A 18 5.98 -4.86 -6.09
C ILE A 18 7.01 -5.99 -6.22
N SER A 19 6.98 -6.97 -5.30
CA SER A 19 7.84 -8.16 -5.36
C SER A 19 7.01 -9.44 -5.17
N ASN A 20 7.31 -10.47 -5.96
CA ASN A 20 6.58 -11.74 -5.94
C ASN A 20 7.03 -12.58 -4.73
N ASN A 21 6.21 -12.59 -3.68
CA ASN A 21 6.42 -13.36 -2.46
C ASN A 21 5.07 -13.75 -1.82
N LEU A 22 5.12 -14.51 -0.73
CA LEU A 22 3.92 -15.00 -0.02
C LEU A 22 3.47 -14.11 1.16
N SER A 23 4.08 -12.94 1.39
CA SER A 23 3.59 -12.03 2.44
C SER A 23 2.30 -11.34 2.00
N ASP A 24 1.44 -10.93 2.93
CA ASP A 24 0.30 -10.04 2.63
C ASP A 24 -0.61 -10.52 1.48
N ILE A 25 -0.85 -11.83 1.37
CA ILE A 25 -1.69 -12.41 0.30
C ILE A 25 -3.13 -11.90 0.42
N TYR A 26 -3.67 -11.91 1.64
CA TYR A 26 -4.96 -11.34 1.98
C TYR A 26 -4.79 -10.43 3.19
N VAL A 27 -5.25 -9.19 3.10
CA VAL A 27 -5.12 -8.20 4.18
C VAL A 27 -6.43 -7.42 4.34
N ASP A 28 -6.97 -7.38 5.55
CA ASP A 28 -8.12 -6.57 5.91
C ASP A 28 -7.65 -5.26 6.55
N VAL A 29 -7.85 -4.15 5.83
CA VAL A 29 -7.32 -2.84 6.21
C VAL A 29 -8.36 -1.94 6.88
N ARG A 30 -9.58 -2.44 7.10
CA ARG A 30 -10.69 -1.64 7.67
C ARG A 30 -10.40 -1.07 9.05
N GLU A 31 -9.59 -1.79 9.83
CA GLU A 31 -9.17 -1.42 11.19
C GLU A 31 -7.63 -1.29 11.28
N PHE A 32 -7.01 -0.86 10.18
CA PHE A 32 -5.58 -0.57 10.20
C PHE A 32 -5.31 0.79 10.83
N ASP A 33 -4.59 0.75 11.95
CA ASP A 33 -3.97 1.93 12.52
C ASP A 33 -2.58 2.18 11.90
N LEU A 34 -1.92 3.25 12.34
CA LEU A 34 -0.59 3.60 11.87
C LEU A 34 0.46 2.53 12.17
N VAL A 35 0.32 1.77 13.27
CA VAL A 35 1.28 0.74 13.66
C VAL A 35 1.20 -0.44 12.69
N LYS A 36 -0.01 -0.91 12.38
CA LYS A 36 -0.22 -1.95 11.36
C LYS A 36 0.28 -1.50 10.01
N TRP A 37 -0.03 -0.27 9.57
CA TRP A 37 0.50 0.25 8.30
C TRP A 37 2.04 0.27 8.23
N LYS A 38 2.71 0.57 9.34
CA LYS A 38 4.19 0.51 9.42
C LYS A 38 4.74 -0.91 9.36
N GLN A 39 3.97 -1.92 9.77
CA GLN A 39 4.34 -3.33 9.62
C GLN A 39 4.14 -3.82 8.18
N HIS A 40 3.15 -3.25 7.48
CA HIS A 40 2.80 -3.60 6.10
C HIS A 40 3.29 -2.57 5.07
N LYS A 41 4.51 -2.03 5.22
CA LYS A 41 5.09 -1.04 4.29
C LYS A 41 5.09 -1.48 2.82
N PRO A 42 5.43 -2.74 2.47
CA PRO A 42 5.40 -3.18 1.08
C PRO A 42 3.99 -3.11 0.47
N LEU A 43 2.96 -3.50 1.23
CA LEU A 43 1.56 -3.34 0.81
C LEU A 43 1.18 -1.87 0.64
N ALA A 44 1.56 -1.00 1.58
CA ALA A 44 1.28 0.43 1.50
C ALA A 44 1.91 1.05 0.23
N ALA A 45 3.15 0.68 -0.09
CA ALA A 45 3.82 1.12 -1.31
C ALA A 45 3.09 0.63 -2.57
N ALA A 46 2.68 -0.65 -2.59
CA ALA A 46 1.94 -1.23 -3.70
C ALA A 46 0.58 -0.55 -3.93
N ILE A 47 -0.14 -0.22 -2.86
CA ILE A 47 -1.41 0.52 -2.89
C ILE A 47 -1.20 1.91 -3.51
N VAL A 48 -0.17 2.64 -3.08
CA VAL A 48 0.13 3.98 -3.60
C VAL A 48 0.52 3.92 -5.07
N GLN A 49 1.39 2.98 -5.46
CA GLN A 49 1.80 2.79 -6.85
C GLN A 49 0.61 2.44 -7.76
N SER A 50 -0.38 1.72 -7.24
CA SER A 50 -1.55 1.27 -8.00
C SER A 50 -2.65 2.32 -8.12
N ASN A 51 -2.38 3.59 -7.77
CA ASN A 51 -3.37 4.68 -7.69
C ASN A 51 -4.54 4.39 -6.71
N GLN A 52 -4.32 3.51 -5.72
CA GLN A 52 -5.31 3.14 -4.70
C GLN A 52 -5.06 3.86 -3.36
N ALA A 53 -4.36 5.00 -3.38
CA ALA A 53 -3.96 5.70 -2.15
C ALA A 53 -5.13 6.17 -1.28
N HIS A 54 -6.35 6.22 -1.81
CA HIS A 54 -7.56 6.51 -1.04
C HIS A 54 -7.81 5.49 0.08
N LEU A 55 -7.27 4.27 -0.04
CA LEU A 55 -7.31 3.25 1.03
C LEU A 55 -6.51 3.64 2.29
N LEU A 56 -5.70 4.71 2.21
CA LEU A 56 -4.89 5.26 3.31
C LEU A 56 -5.47 6.57 3.89
N GLU A 57 -6.70 6.97 3.54
CA GLU A 57 -7.18 8.34 3.73
C GLU A 57 -7.68 8.72 5.12
N ASP A 58 -7.58 7.85 6.14
CA ASP A 58 -7.80 8.29 7.52
C ASP A 58 -6.92 9.51 7.83
N SER A 59 -7.48 10.51 8.51
CA SER A 59 -6.80 11.74 8.91
C SER A 59 -5.43 11.52 9.56
N SER A 60 -5.30 10.46 10.36
CA SER A 60 -4.06 10.05 11.02
C SER A 60 -3.03 9.41 10.07
N LEU A 61 -3.50 8.87 8.94
CA LEU A 61 -2.71 8.14 7.95
C LEU A 61 -2.30 8.99 6.75
N ARG A 62 -2.90 10.17 6.55
CA ARG A 62 -2.56 11.10 5.46
C ARG A 62 -1.06 11.43 5.40
N THR A 63 -0.42 11.68 6.54
CA THR A 63 1.03 11.97 6.61
C THR A 63 1.87 10.74 6.23
N PHE A 64 1.44 9.56 6.66
CA PHE A 64 2.09 8.30 6.31
C PHE A 64 1.98 8.02 4.81
N GLY A 65 0.78 8.12 4.23
CA GLY A 65 0.56 7.93 2.79
C GLY A 65 1.39 8.89 1.93
N LYS A 66 1.52 10.16 2.33
CA LYS A 66 2.41 11.14 1.66
C LYS A 66 3.87 10.72 1.72
N THR A 67 4.34 10.24 2.87
CA THR A 67 5.72 9.75 3.04
C THR A 67 5.99 8.56 2.12
N ILE A 68 5.08 7.57 2.10
CA ILE A 68 5.20 6.40 1.22
C ILE A 68 5.21 6.81 -0.24
N ARG A 69 4.32 7.73 -0.66
CA ARG A 69 4.30 8.26 -2.02
C ARG A 69 5.64 8.87 -2.44
N GLY A 70 6.22 9.73 -1.61
CA GLY A 70 7.52 10.32 -1.90
C GLY A 70 8.65 9.30 -2.04
N LEU A 71 8.63 8.24 -1.24
CA LEU A 71 9.61 7.13 -1.36
C LEU A 71 9.41 6.35 -2.66
N VAL A 72 8.16 6.01 -2.98
CA VAL A 72 7.79 5.28 -4.20
C VAL A 72 8.20 6.07 -5.43
N ASP A 73 7.87 7.35 -5.51
CA ASP A 73 8.22 8.23 -6.63
C ASP A 73 9.75 8.35 -6.80
N GLY A 74 10.49 8.41 -5.68
CA GLY A 74 11.95 8.49 -5.68
C GLY A 74 12.62 7.23 -6.23
N LEU A 75 12.09 6.04 -5.91
CA LEU A 75 12.60 4.76 -6.42
C LEU A 75 12.41 4.65 -7.94
N PHE A 76 11.20 4.92 -8.45
CA PHE A 76 10.91 4.78 -9.88
C PHE A 76 11.62 5.81 -10.76
N ARG A 77 11.87 7.01 -10.23
CA ARG A 77 12.68 8.01 -10.95
C ARG A 77 14.12 7.54 -11.16
N ASN A 78 14.67 6.75 -10.23
CA ASN A 78 16.06 6.29 -10.27
C ASN A 78 16.28 5.04 -11.14
N GLU A 79 15.22 4.30 -11.49
CA GLU A 79 15.27 3.12 -12.37
C GLU A 79 15.15 3.48 -13.87
N SER A 80 14.88 4.76 -14.19
CA SER A 80 14.70 5.25 -15.57
C SER A 80 15.96 5.91 -16.17
N THR A 81 17.13 5.73 -15.53
CA THR A 81 18.45 6.23 -15.99
C THR A 81 19.41 5.06 -16.14
#